data_AF-A0A0N5CIR7-F1
#
_entry.id   AF-A0A0N5CIR7-F1
#
_cell.length_a   1.000
_cell.length_b   1.000
_cell.length_c   1.000
_cell.angle_alpha   90.00
_cell.angle_beta   90.00
_cell.angle_gamma   90.00
#
_symmetry.space_group_name_H-M   'P 1'
#
loop_
_entity.id
_entity.type
_entity.pdbx_description
1 polymer ?
#
loop_
_entity_poly.entity_id
_entity_poly.type
_entity_poly.pdbx_seq_one_letter_code
_entity_poly.pdbx_strand_id
1 'polypeptide(L)'
;MNYLKVVILIFTLINISFGYKTDCNSILPISCTFYLTPDEDAYRSTLLRSLNSKLKNIYDLGLDSNESDENKIEEVNKKLQTVLDDNTINEFLENLSGFGKRGYGVRVMLESKSIYDYLQSDYTTKKPTTVMSMSNIHHMSKNSMV
;
A
#
# COMPACT_ATOMS: atom_id res chain seq x y z
N MET A 1 4.67 29.21 24.51
CA MET A 1 4.58 27.83 23.98
C MET A 1 5.43 27.78 22.71
N ASN A 2 6.56 27.06 22.69
CA ASN A 2 7.50 27.15 21.56
C ASN A 2 6.89 26.52 20.30
N TYR A 3 6.57 27.36 19.32
CA TYR A 3 6.03 26.96 18.01
C TYR A 3 6.89 25.88 17.36
N LEU A 4 8.21 25.98 17.50
CA LEU A 4 9.18 24.98 17.02
C LEU A 4 8.94 23.58 17.61
N LYS A 5 8.57 23.48 18.90
CA LYS A 5 8.30 22.18 19.55
C LYS A 5 6.99 21.57 19.05
N VAL A 6 5.99 22.40 18.75
CA VAL A 6 4.71 21.95 18.17
C VAL A 6 4.92 21.45 16.73
N VAL A 7 5.72 22.16 15.93
CA VAL A 7 6.06 21.74 14.56
C VAL A 7 6.86 20.43 14.55
N ILE A 8 7.85 20.28 15.44
CA ILE A 8 8.61 19.03 15.58
C ILE A 8 7.68 17.89 16.00
N LEU A 9 6.76 18.13 16.94
CA LEU A 9 5.79 17.13 17.37
C LEU A 9 4.83 16.74 16.24
N ILE A 10 4.29 17.68 15.48
CA ILE A 10 3.43 17.38 14.34
C ILE A 10 4.21 16.61 13.27
N PHE A 11 5.46 16.98 13.00
CA PHE A 11 6.31 16.27 12.05
C PHE A 11 6.64 14.85 12.54
N THR A 12 6.93 14.64 13.82
CA THR A 12 7.14 13.29 14.37
C THR A 12 5.85 12.47 14.44
N LEU A 13 4.69 13.09 14.68
CA LEU A 13 3.38 12.44 14.64
C LEU A 13 2.98 12.05 13.21
N ILE A 14 3.30 12.87 12.19
CA ILE A 14 3.15 12.50 10.77
C ILE A 14 4.08 11.33 10.40
N ASN A 15 5.19 11.17 11.13
CA ASN A 15 6.07 10.01 11.01
C ASN A 15 5.64 8.80 11.85
N ILE A 16 4.48 8.84 12.53
CA ILE A 16 3.84 7.62 13.07
C ILE A 16 3.38 6.80 11.86
N SER A 17 4.29 5.93 11.43
CA SER A 17 4.18 4.86 10.45
C SER A 17 2.88 4.84 9.62
N PHE A 18 2.94 5.47 8.46
CA PHE A 18 2.13 5.06 7.32
C PHE A 18 2.71 3.75 6.80
N GLY A 19 2.30 2.62 7.39
CA GLY A 19 2.69 1.29 6.94
C GLY A 19 1.66 0.62 6.05
N TYR A 20 2.05 -0.52 5.48
CA TYR A 20 1.09 -1.46 4.89
C TYR A 20 0.38 -2.19 6.03
N LYS A 21 -0.95 -2.33 5.94
CA LYS A 21 -1.70 -3.14 6.90
C LYS A 21 -1.44 -4.61 6.61
N THR A 22 -0.85 -5.29 7.58
CA THR A 22 -0.45 -6.69 7.42
C THR A 22 -0.27 -7.38 8.77
N ASP A 23 -0.57 -8.68 8.80
CA ASP A 23 -0.27 -9.59 9.91
C ASP A 23 1.09 -10.29 9.75
N CYS A 24 1.89 -9.89 8.74
CA CYS A 24 3.17 -10.52 8.42
C CYS A 24 4.27 -10.22 9.45
N ASN A 25 4.46 -11.15 10.38
CA ASN A 25 5.58 -11.14 11.32
C ASN A 25 6.93 -11.34 10.58
N SER A 26 7.90 -10.45 10.77
CA SER A 26 9.24 -10.54 10.16
C SER A 26 10.09 -11.68 10.70
N ILE A 27 9.70 -12.26 11.84
CA ILE A 27 10.50 -13.23 12.60
C ILE A 27 10.04 -14.68 12.35
N LEU A 28 8.78 -14.89 11.98
CA LEU A 28 8.20 -16.24 11.83
C LEU A 28 7.75 -16.47 10.39
N PRO A 29 8.13 -17.60 9.76
CA PRO A 29 7.68 -17.97 8.42
C PRO A 29 6.28 -18.59 8.47
N ILE A 30 5.33 -17.84 9.02
CA ILE A 30 3.92 -18.23 9.08
C ILE A 30 3.20 -17.58 7.88
N SER A 31 2.21 -18.29 7.35
CA SER A 31 1.35 -17.72 6.32
C SER A 31 0.73 -16.40 6.78
N CYS A 32 0.87 -15.36 5.98
CA CYS A 32 0.46 -14.01 6.37
C CYS A 32 -0.21 -13.29 5.20
N THR A 33 -0.88 -12.18 5.48
CA THR A 33 -1.74 -11.46 4.56
C THR A 33 -1.35 -9.99 4.52
N PHE A 34 -1.22 -9.46 3.32
CA PHE A 34 -1.18 -8.04 3.03
C PHE A 34 -2.58 -7.58 2.65
N TYR A 35 -3.10 -6.62 3.41
CA TYR A 35 -4.34 -5.97 3.10
C TYR A 35 -4.02 -4.69 2.32
N LEU A 36 -4.70 -4.49 1.21
CA LEU A 36 -4.57 -3.32 0.34
C LEU A 36 -5.94 -2.74 0.03
N THR A 37 -5.99 -1.47 -0.37
CA THR A 37 -7.21 -0.86 -0.90
C THR A 37 -7.10 -0.52 -2.39
N PRO A 38 -8.22 -0.36 -3.11
CA PRO A 38 -8.22 0.03 -4.53
C PRO A 38 -7.55 1.38 -4.84
N ASP A 39 -7.50 2.32 -3.87
CA ASP A 39 -6.82 3.61 -4.00
C ASP A 39 -5.32 3.56 -3.73
N GLU A 40 -4.78 2.49 -3.13
CA GLU A 40 -3.37 2.43 -2.76
C GLU A 40 -2.45 2.22 -3.97
N ASP A 41 -1.35 2.98 -3.99
CA ASP A 41 -0.27 2.80 -4.99
C ASP A 41 0.31 1.39 -4.98
N ALA A 42 0.37 0.76 -3.80
CA ALA A 42 0.83 -0.62 -3.67
C ALA A 42 -0.04 -1.59 -4.48
N TYR A 43 -1.35 -1.36 -4.57
CA TYR A 43 -2.20 -2.12 -5.45
C TYR A 43 -2.01 -1.70 -6.91
N ARG A 44 -2.26 -0.42 -7.21
CA ARG A 44 -2.40 0.09 -8.58
C ARG A 44 -1.10 0.05 -9.39
N SER A 45 0.02 0.38 -8.75
CA SER A 45 1.30 0.66 -9.40
C SER A 45 2.37 -0.39 -9.08
N THR A 46 2.24 -1.09 -7.96
CA THR A 46 3.18 -2.16 -7.57
C THR A 46 2.62 -3.53 -7.93
N LEU A 47 1.54 -3.99 -7.28
CA LEU A 47 0.98 -5.33 -7.49
C LEU A 47 0.52 -5.56 -8.94
N LEU A 48 -0.29 -4.63 -9.48
CA LEU A 48 -0.77 -4.76 -10.85
C LEU A 48 0.34 -4.67 -11.92
N ARG A 49 1.54 -4.18 -11.55
CA ARG A 49 2.71 -4.13 -12.43
C ARG A 49 3.57 -5.38 -12.33
N SER A 50 3.60 -6.02 -11.16
CA SER A 50 4.22 -7.34 -10.96
C SER A 50 3.46 -8.44 -11.69
N LEU A 51 2.17 -8.26 -11.97
CA LEU A 51 1.41 -9.16 -12.81
C LEU A 51 1.86 -9.10 -14.28
N ASN A 52 1.95 -10.26 -14.92
CA ASN A 52 2.16 -10.35 -16.37
C ASN A 52 1.07 -9.55 -17.09
N SER A 53 1.46 -8.68 -18.03
CA SER A 53 0.54 -7.77 -18.74
C SER A 53 -0.61 -8.48 -19.44
N LYS A 54 -0.43 -9.74 -19.87
CA LYS A 54 -1.52 -10.56 -20.40
C LYS A 54 -2.57 -10.91 -19.34
N LEU A 55 -2.15 -11.25 -18.12
CA LEU A 55 -3.06 -11.64 -17.05
C LEU A 55 -3.91 -10.46 -16.56
N LYS A 56 -3.33 -9.26 -16.50
CA LYS A 56 -4.05 -8.05 -16.05
C LYS A 56 -5.31 -7.77 -16.86
N ASN A 57 -5.23 -7.89 -18.18
CA ASN A 57 -6.34 -7.58 -19.09
C ASN A 57 -7.33 -8.75 -19.23
N ILE A 58 -6.86 -10.00 -19.10
CA ILE A 58 -7.72 -11.20 -19.22
C ILE A 58 -8.63 -11.34 -18.01
N TYR A 59 -8.13 -11.01 -16.81
CA TYR A 59 -8.86 -11.23 -15.56
C TYR A 59 -9.57 -9.97 -15.04
N ASP A 60 -9.53 -8.85 -15.76
CA ASP A 60 -10.20 -7.58 -15.39
C ASP A 60 -9.96 -7.22 -13.91
N LEU A 61 -8.67 -7.12 -13.55
CA LEU A 61 -8.22 -6.88 -12.18
C LEU A 61 -8.17 -5.38 -11.85
N GLY A 62 -8.73 -4.51 -12.70
CA GLY A 62 -8.75 -3.07 -12.48
C GLY A 62 -9.97 -2.67 -11.67
N LEU A 63 -9.77 -2.16 -10.46
CA LEU A 63 -10.83 -1.49 -9.71
C LEU A 63 -10.65 0.03 -9.80
N ASP A 64 -11.77 0.76 -9.81
CA ASP A 64 -11.78 2.20 -9.62
C ASP A 64 -11.17 2.56 -8.26
N SER A 65 -10.47 3.69 -8.17
CA SER A 65 -9.78 4.08 -6.92
C SER A 65 -10.73 4.25 -5.74
N ASN A 66 -11.96 4.66 -5.99
CA ASN A 66 -12.99 4.85 -4.99
C ASN A 66 -13.95 3.65 -4.89
N GLU A 67 -13.57 2.49 -5.45
CA GLU A 67 -14.41 1.30 -5.38
C GLU A 67 -14.62 0.89 -3.91
N SER A 68 -15.88 0.69 -3.56
CA SER A 68 -16.33 0.36 -2.22
C SER A 68 -17.40 -0.73 -2.21
N ASP A 69 -17.85 -1.19 -3.38
CA ASP A 69 -18.72 -2.35 -3.51
C ASP A 69 -17.95 -3.61 -3.13
N GLU A 70 -18.28 -4.15 -1.95
CA GLU A 70 -17.65 -5.34 -1.40
C GLU A 70 -17.77 -6.56 -2.33
N ASN A 71 -18.85 -6.68 -3.09
CA ASN A 71 -19.03 -7.83 -4.00
C ASN A 71 -18.03 -7.77 -5.16
N LYS A 72 -17.78 -6.58 -5.71
CA LYS A 72 -16.79 -6.40 -6.77
C LYS A 72 -15.37 -6.61 -6.25
N ILE A 73 -15.08 -6.10 -5.05
CA ILE A 73 -13.79 -6.32 -4.39
C ILE A 73 -13.56 -7.81 -4.15
N GLU A 74 -14.58 -8.54 -3.67
CA GLU A 74 -14.52 -9.99 -3.46
C GLU A 74 -14.31 -10.74 -4.78
N GLU A 75 -14.98 -10.33 -5.86
CA GLU A 75 -14.80 -10.93 -7.18
C GLU A 75 -13.36 -10.76 -7.67
N VAL A 76 -12.81 -9.55 -7.57
CA VAL A 76 -11.41 -9.30 -7.94
C VAL A 76 -10.44 -10.06 -7.02
N ASN A 77 -10.73 -10.17 -5.73
CA ASN A 77 -9.94 -10.99 -4.81
C ASN A 77 -9.88 -12.46 -5.25
N LYS A 78 -11.01 -13.06 -5.63
CA LYS A 78 -11.05 -14.44 -6.15
C LYS A 78 -10.17 -14.60 -7.39
N LYS A 79 -10.23 -13.64 -8.30
CA LYS A 79 -9.39 -13.62 -9.51
C LYS A 79 -7.92 -13.45 -9.15
N LEU A 80 -7.58 -12.54 -8.22
CA LEU A 80 -6.22 -12.35 -7.71
C LEU A 80 -5.64 -13.64 -7.14
N GLN A 81 -6.38 -14.38 -6.30
CA GLN A 81 -5.89 -15.66 -5.75
C GLN A 81 -5.64 -16.73 -6.83
N THR A 82 -6.22 -16.58 -8.03
CA THR A 82 -6.01 -17.52 -9.14
C THR A 82 -4.75 -17.18 -9.94
N VAL A 83 -4.31 -15.91 -9.93
CA VAL A 83 -3.19 -15.43 -10.75
C VAL A 83 -1.93 -15.10 -9.97
N LEU A 84 -2.04 -14.86 -8.66
CA LEU A 84 -0.91 -14.53 -7.81
C LEU A 84 -0.20 -15.82 -7.39
N ASP A 85 0.88 -16.14 -8.11
CA ASP A 85 1.83 -17.17 -7.68
C ASP A 85 2.92 -16.62 -6.75
N ASP A 86 3.66 -17.51 -6.10
CA ASP A 86 4.72 -17.13 -5.15
C ASP A 86 5.78 -16.22 -5.79
N ASN A 87 6.07 -16.37 -7.08
CA ASN A 87 7.03 -15.52 -7.78
C ASN A 87 6.52 -14.10 -7.92
N THR A 88 5.28 -13.93 -8.38
CA THR A 88 4.62 -12.63 -8.51
C THR A 88 4.50 -11.92 -7.17
N ILE A 89 4.17 -12.66 -6.11
CA ILE A 89 4.07 -12.12 -4.76
C ILE A 89 5.45 -11.70 -4.26
N ASN A 90 6.50 -12.49 -4.48
CA ASN A 90 7.86 -12.10 -4.12
C ASN A 90 8.33 -10.85 -4.88
N GLU A 91 8.06 -10.74 -6.18
CA GLU A 91 8.35 -9.53 -6.96
C GLU A 91 7.59 -8.31 -6.43
N PHE A 92 6.31 -8.48 -6.08
CA PHE A 92 5.53 -7.43 -5.43
C PHE A 92 6.18 -6.98 -4.12
N LEU A 93 6.54 -7.92 -3.24
CA LEU A 93 7.17 -7.63 -1.95
C LEU A 93 8.53 -6.94 -2.09
N GLU A 94 9.36 -7.35 -3.05
CA GLU A 94 10.64 -6.68 -3.32
C GLU A 94 10.48 -5.23 -3.78
N ASN A 95 9.40 -4.93 -4.50
CA ASN A 95 9.09 -3.59 -4.95
C ASN A 95 8.37 -2.75 -3.87
N LEU A 96 7.93 -3.36 -2.77
CA LEU A 96 7.44 -2.65 -1.59
C LEU A 96 8.62 -2.23 -0.71
N SER A 97 8.77 -0.93 -0.50
CA SER A 97 9.78 -0.40 0.39
C SER A 97 9.67 -1.01 1.79
N GLY A 98 10.77 -1.58 2.29
CA GLY A 98 10.84 -2.16 3.63
C GLY A 98 10.42 -3.63 3.73
N PHE A 99 10.05 -4.27 2.62
CA PHE A 99 9.86 -5.72 2.55
C PHE A 99 10.86 -6.36 1.58
N GLY A 100 11.47 -7.47 1.98
CA GLY A 100 12.30 -8.31 1.12
C GLY A 100 11.54 -9.55 0.65
N LYS A 101 12.23 -10.47 -0.04
CA LYS A 101 11.64 -11.79 -0.38
C LYS A 101 11.31 -12.58 0.88
N ARG A 102 10.12 -13.19 0.90
CA ARG A 102 9.70 -14.10 1.98
C ARG A 102 9.64 -15.57 1.57
N GLY A 103 9.75 -15.87 0.27
CA GLY A 103 9.77 -17.24 -0.23
C GLY A 103 8.36 -17.76 -0.50
N TYR A 104 7.54 -17.99 0.54
CA TYR A 104 6.23 -18.64 0.41
C TYR A 104 5.24 -18.23 1.51
N GLY A 105 3.95 -18.45 1.27
CA GLY A 105 2.88 -18.34 2.27
C GLY A 105 2.31 -16.93 2.47
N VAL A 106 2.68 -15.97 1.63
CA VAL A 106 2.12 -14.62 1.67
C VAL A 106 0.87 -14.57 0.80
N ARG A 107 -0.21 -13.96 1.30
CA ARG A 107 -1.42 -13.63 0.55
C ARG A 107 -1.55 -12.13 0.40
N VAL A 108 -2.20 -11.71 -0.67
CA VAL A 108 -2.59 -10.32 -0.88
C VAL A 108 -4.11 -10.27 -1.03
N MET A 109 -4.76 -9.40 -0.27
CA MET A 109 -6.20 -9.22 -0.28
C MET A 109 -6.54 -7.73 -0.41
N LEU A 110 -7.53 -7.45 -1.24
CA LEU A 110 -8.16 -6.14 -1.37
C LEU A 110 -9.29 -6.01 -0.37
N GLU A 111 -9.37 -4.84 0.24
CA GLU A 111 -10.42 -4.48 1.19
C GLU A 111 -11.02 -3.14 0.80
N SER A 112 -12.31 -2.94 1.10
CA SER A 112 -12.92 -1.63 1.00
C SER A 112 -12.26 -0.69 2.00
N LYS A 113 -12.25 0.63 1.71
CA LYS A 113 -11.60 1.60 2.61
C LYS A 113 -12.20 1.59 4.01
N SER A 114 -13.51 1.39 4.12
CA SER A 114 -14.19 1.26 5.42
C SER A 114 -13.66 0.07 6.22
N ILE A 115 -13.57 -1.13 5.62
CA ILE A 115 -13.03 -2.32 6.30
C ILE A 115 -11.56 -2.11 6.62
N TYR A 116 -10.80 -1.63 5.63
CA TYR A 116 -9.37 -1.39 5.77
C TYR A 116 -9.07 -0.49 6.96
N ASP A 117 -9.80 0.59 7.16
CA ASP A 117 -9.59 1.53 8.27
C ASP A 117 -9.77 0.87 9.65
N TYR A 118 -10.65 -0.13 9.77
CA TYR A 118 -10.84 -0.91 11.01
C TYR A 118 -9.80 -2.01 11.22
N LEU A 119 -9.08 -2.43 10.18
CA LEU A 119 -8.03 -3.43 10.33
C LEU A 119 -6.92 -2.89 11.23
N GLN A 120 -6.58 -3.66 12.27
CA GLN A 120 -5.38 -3.40 13.04
C GLN A 120 -4.18 -3.94 12.24
N SER A 121 -3.13 -3.14 12.13
CA SER A 121 -1.86 -3.64 11.61
C SER A 121 -1.07 -4.18 12.80
N ASP A 122 -0.73 -5.47 12.77
CA ASP A 122 0.14 -6.05 13.80
C ASP A 122 1.60 -5.59 13.63
N TYR A 123 1.94 -5.08 12.44
CA TYR A 123 3.28 -4.59 12.12
C TYR A 123 3.24 -3.27 11.36
N THR A 124 4.06 -2.32 11.79
CA THR A 124 4.26 -1.03 11.15
C THR A 124 5.39 -1.14 10.12
N THR A 125 5.03 -1.38 8.87
CA THR A 125 6.02 -1.24 7.78
C THR A 125 6.09 0.21 7.33
N LYS A 126 7.08 0.59 6.54
CA LYS A 126 7.20 1.98 6.08
C LYS A 126 6.77 2.02 4.63
N LYS A 127 5.58 2.59 4.35
CA LYS A 127 5.31 3.11 3.00
C LYS A 127 6.42 4.11 2.67
N PRO A 128 6.93 4.14 1.43
CA PRO A 128 7.89 5.15 1.05
C PRO A 128 7.25 6.51 1.33
N THR A 129 7.92 7.35 2.12
CA THR A 129 7.50 8.73 2.30
C THR A 129 7.46 9.34 0.90
N THR A 130 6.29 9.77 0.43
CA THR A 130 6.22 10.68 -0.70
C THR A 130 6.89 11.95 -0.22
N VAL A 131 8.21 12.03 -0.38
CA VAL A 131 8.94 13.26 -0.14
C VAL A 131 8.43 14.17 -1.25
N MET A 132 7.46 15.04 -0.95
CA MET A 132 7.25 16.21 -1.79
C MET A 132 8.61 16.87 -1.87
N SER A 133 9.24 16.80 -3.04
CA SER A 133 10.51 17.46 -3.29
C SER A 133 10.39 18.91 -2.83
N MET A 134 11.31 19.36 -1.97
CA MET A 134 11.38 20.75 -1.49
C MET A 134 11.46 21.77 -2.66
N SER A 135 11.71 21.33 -3.89
CA SER A 135 11.59 22.15 -5.10
C SER A 135 10.18 22.71 -5.33
N ASN A 136 9.11 22.03 -4.89
CA ASN A 136 7.73 22.46 -5.13
C ASN A 136 7.22 23.44 -4.06
N ILE A 137 7.83 23.46 -2.87
CA ILE A 137 7.45 24.39 -1.79
C ILE A 137 7.89 25.82 -2.14
N HIS A 138 9.04 25.98 -2.79
CA HIS A 138 9.50 27.30 -3.24
C HIS A 138 8.64 27.90 -4.36
N HIS A 139 7.90 27.08 -5.11
CA HIS A 139 7.05 27.57 -6.20
C HIS A 139 5.68 28.06 -5.70
N MET A 140 5.13 27.48 -4.62
CA MET A 140 3.87 27.96 -4.04
C MET A 140 4.03 29.25 -3.21
N SER A 141 5.21 29.52 -2.64
CA SER A 141 5.45 30.77 -1.91
C SER A 141 5.57 32.00 -2.83
N LYS A 142 5.85 31.84 -4.12
CA LYS A 142 6.02 32.99 -5.04
C LYS A 142 4.72 33.45 -5.72
N ASN A 143 3.65 32.66 -5.69
CA ASN A 143 2.39 33.01 -6.37
C ASN A 143 1.32 33.61 -5.44
N SER A 144 1.67 33.99 -4.20
CA SER A 144 0.76 34.69 -3.27
C SER A 144 1.17 36.14 -3.00
N MET A 145 1.89 36.77 -3.94
CA MET A 145 2.10 38.22 -3.98
C MET A 145 2.08 38.69 -5.44
N VAL A 146 0.88 38.72 -6.04
CA VAL A 146 0.43 39.76 -6.97
C VAL A 146 -1.07 39.94 -6.76
#